data_AF-A0A533YTQ3-F1
#
_entry.id   AF-A0A533YTQ3-F1
#
_cell.length_a   1.000
_cell.length_b   1.000
_cell.length_c   1.000
_cell.angle_alpha   90.00
_cell.angle_beta   90.00
_cell.angle_gamma   90.00
#
_symmetry.space_group_name_H-M   'P 1'
#
loop_
_entity.id
_entity.type
_entity.pdbx_description
1 polymer ?
#
loop_
_entity_poly.entity_id
_entity_poly.type
_entity_poly.pdbx_seq_one_letter_code
_entity_poly.pdbx_strand_id
1 'polypeptide(L)'
;MSGASTIGRDITQEKQTEKQIRLLAQALESTTEMICITNLENRIIFANRAFLDTYGYAEKEILGKFPDVVRSPSTSPELSRQIFEHSCRRGWAGELLNRTKDGRDFPVFLSTSQIR
;
A
#
# COMPACT_ATOMS: atom_id res chain seq x y z
N MET A 1 11.16 -32.00 -33.91
CA MET A 1 10.53 -32.35 -32.62
C MET A 1 10.93 -31.37 -31.50
N SER A 2 10.82 -30.06 -31.73
CA SER A 2 11.32 -29.05 -30.75
C SER A 2 10.24 -28.12 -30.19
N GLY A 3 8.95 -28.37 -30.49
CA GLY A 3 7.84 -27.52 -30.03
C GLY A 3 7.33 -27.86 -28.61
N ALA A 4 7.33 -29.14 -28.22
CA ALA A 4 6.76 -29.59 -26.95
C ALA A 4 7.61 -29.18 -25.73
N SER A 5 8.93 -29.13 -25.87
CA SER A 5 9.85 -28.73 -24.79
C SER A 5 9.78 -27.23 -24.50
N THR A 6 9.61 -26.41 -25.53
CA THR A 6 9.48 -24.95 -25.41
C THR A 6 8.15 -24.56 -24.77
N ILE A 7 7.03 -25.15 -25.21
CA ILE A 7 5.69 -24.88 -24.65
C ILE A 7 5.61 -25.31 -23.18
N GLY A 8 6.16 -26.48 -22.82
CA GLY A 8 6.17 -26.94 -21.43
C GLY A 8 7.01 -26.07 -20.50
N ARG A 9 8.13 -25.52 -20.98
CA ARG A 9 9.00 -24.63 -20.22
C ARG A 9 8.35 -23.25 -20.00
N ASP A 10 7.66 -22.73 -21.00
CA ASP A 10 6.96 -21.44 -20.94
C ASP A 10 5.81 -21.46 -19.91
N ILE A 11 4.95 -22.49 -19.99
CA ILE A 11 3.84 -22.69 -19.04
C ILE A 11 4.35 -22.92 -17.62
N THR A 12 5.47 -23.63 -17.46
CA THR A 12 6.07 -23.87 -16.13
C THR A 12 6.57 -22.56 -15.52
N GLN A 13 7.23 -21.70 -16.31
CA GLN A 13 7.74 -20.42 -15.84
C GLN A 13 6.60 -19.46 -15.44
N GLU A 14 5.56 -19.36 -16.27
CA GLU A 14 4.38 -18.52 -16.00
C GLU A 14 3.69 -18.93 -14.68
N LYS A 15 3.46 -20.23 -14.49
CA LYS A 15 2.84 -20.76 -13.26
C LYS A 15 3.69 -20.52 -12.01
N GLN A 16 5.02 -20.55 -12.12
CA GLN A 16 5.89 -20.26 -10.99
C GLN A 16 5.83 -18.76 -10.62
N THR A 17 5.84 -17.88 -11.62
CA THR A 17 5.65 -16.43 -11.41
C THR A 17 4.31 -16.13 -10.74
N GLU A 18 3.21 -16.73 -11.22
CA GLU A 18 1.89 -16.52 -10.65
C GLU A 18 1.79 -17.05 -9.20
N LYS A 19 2.42 -18.19 -8.90
CA LYS A 19 2.53 -18.72 -7.54
C LYS A 19 3.30 -17.77 -6.62
N GLN A 20 4.42 -17.23 -7.11
CA GLN A 20 5.25 -16.31 -6.33
C GLN A 20 4.51 -15.00 -6.05
N ILE A 21 3.79 -14.45 -7.04
CA ILE A 21 2.94 -13.26 -6.85
C ILE A 21 1.86 -13.53 -5.80
N ARG A 22 1.18 -14.68 -5.88
CA ARG A 22 0.15 -15.05 -4.89
C ARG A 22 0.72 -15.19 -3.48
N LEU A 23 1.90 -15.79 -3.33
CA LEU A 23 2.55 -15.93 -2.04
C LEU A 23 2.90 -14.56 -1.44
N LEU A 24 3.45 -13.65 -2.23
CA LEU A 24 3.77 -12.29 -1.78
C LEU A 24 2.51 -11.50 -1.41
N ALA A 25 1.45 -11.61 -2.20
CA ALA A 25 0.16 -10.98 -1.87
C ALA A 25 -0.40 -11.50 -0.54
N GLN A 26 -0.36 -12.82 -0.31
CA GLN A 26 -0.80 -13.41 0.97
C GLN A 26 0.07 -12.95 2.15
N ALA A 27 1.38 -12.79 1.95
CA ALA A 27 2.28 -12.28 2.98
C ALA A 27 1.91 -10.82 3.36
N LEU A 28 1.60 -9.98 2.37
CA LEU A 28 1.14 -8.60 2.61
C LEU A 28 -0.22 -8.52 3.30
N GLU A 29 -1.12 -9.45 3.03
CA GLU A 29 -2.46 -9.49 3.65
C GLU A 29 -2.44 -10.04 5.09
N SER A 30 -1.46 -10.89 5.42
CA SER A 30 -1.35 -11.51 6.75
C SER A 30 -0.57 -10.67 7.77
N THR A 31 0.11 -9.61 7.34
CA THR A 31 0.79 -8.69 8.28
C THR A 31 -0.22 -7.88 9.09
N THR A 32 0.10 -7.64 10.35
CA THR A 32 -0.64 -6.71 11.21
C THR A 32 -0.30 -5.24 10.94
N GLU A 33 0.77 -4.99 10.18
CA GLU A 33 1.14 -3.64 9.78
C GLU A 33 0.19 -3.13 8.69
N MET A 34 -0.25 -1.88 8.84
CA MET A 34 -1.05 -1.20 7.83
C MET A 34 -0.17 -0.87 6.63
N ILE A 35 -0.52 -1.39 5.45
CA ILE A 35 0.21 -1.16 4.21
C ILE A 35 -0.73 -0.55 3.19
N CYS A 36 -0.29 0.53 2.55
CA CYS A 36 -0.90 1.05 1.34
C CYS A 36 0.17 1.40 0.30
N ILE A 37 -0.20 1.35 -0.98
CA ILE A 37 0.64 1.76 -2.10
C ILE A 37 -0.09 2.86 -2.84
N THR A 38 0.63 3.91 -3.22
CA THR A 38 0.12 5.00 -4.05
C THR A 38 0.76 4.97 -5.43
N ASN A 39 0.05 5.50 -6.44
CA ASN A 39 0.65 5.85 -7.71
C ASN A 39 1.46 7.16 -7.61
N LEU A 40 2.09 7.59 -8.71
CA LEU A 40 2.90 8.82 -8.75
C LEU A 40 2.09 10.11 -8.54
N GLU A 41 0.77 10.06 -8.68
CA GLU A 41 -0.15 11.17 -8.37
C GLU A 41 -0.63 11.13 -6.91
N ASN A 42 -0.01 10.31 -6.06
CA ASN A 42 -0.36 10.09 -4.66
C ASN A 42 -1.74 9.47 -4.44
N ARG A 43 -2.31 8.76 -5.41
CA ARG A 43 -3.59 8.06 -5.27
C ARG A 43 -3.35 6.64 -4.81
N ILE A 44 -4.07 6.19 -3.79
CA ILE A 44 -3.99 4.83 -3.26
C ILE A 44 -4.46 3.85 -4.34
N ILE A 45 -3.60 2.89 -4.69
CA ILE A 45 -3.88 1.82 -5.65
C ILE A 45 -3.94 0.44 -4.99
N PHE A 46 -3.50 0.34 -3.73
CA PHE A 46 -3.58 -0.87 -2.92
C PHE A 46 -3.63 -0.49 -1.44
N ALA A 47 -4.41 -1.22 -0.66
CA ALA A 47 -4.41 -1.16 0.80
C ALA A 47 -4.69 -2.57 1.34
N ASN A 48 -3.85 -3.07 2.24
CA ASN A 48 -4.04 -4.41 2.80
C ASN A 48 -5.18 -4.45 3.84
N ARG A 49 -5.55 -5.66 4.25
CA ARG A 49 -6.60 -5.88 5.25
C ARG A 49 -6.36 -5.11 6.55
N ALA A 50 -5.12 -5.10 7.07
CA ALA A 50 -4.80 -4.38 8.30
C ALA A 50 -5.06 -2.87 8.20
N PHE A 51 -4.74 -2.24 7.07
CA PHE A 51 -5.09 -0.84 6.80
C PHE A 51 -6.61 -0.63 6.83
N LEU A 52 -7.35 -1.45 6.08
CA LEU A 52 -8.80 -1.31 5.94
C LEU A 52 -9.51 -1.51 7.29
N ASP A 53 -9.15 -2.56 8.03
CA ASP A 53 -9.76 -2.88 9.32
C ASP A 53 -9.41 -1.84 10.40
N THR A 54 -8.16 -1.37 10.43
CA THR A 54 -7.72 -0.38 11.44
C THR A 54 -8.41 0.97 11.24
N TYR A 55 -8.51 1.44 10.00
CA TYR A 55 -9.17 2.72 9.69
C TYR A 55 -10.69 2.62 9.53
N GLY A 56 -11.24 1.41 9.40
CA GLY A 56 -12.69 1.19 9.27
C GLY A 56 -13.26 1.56 7.90
N TYR A 57 -12.44 1.45 6.84
CA TYR A 57 -12.88 1.73 5.46
C TYR A 57 -13.01 0.45 4.65
N ALA A 58 -13.99 0.41 3.73
CA ALA A 58 -13.99 -0.57 2.67
C ALA A 58 -12.99 -0.19 1.57
N GLU A 59 -12.42 -1.18 0.89
CA GLU A 59 -11.44 -0.97 -0.19
C GLU A 59 -11.94 0.02 -1.25
N LYS A 60 -13.18 -0.16 -1.72
CA LYS A 60 -13.84 0.72 -2.70
C LYS A 60 -13.95 2.19 -2.27
N GLU A 61 -13.84 2.49 -0.98
CA GLU A 61 -13.89 3.85 -0.44
C GLU A 61 -12.51 4.53 -0.46
N ILE A 62 -11.44 3.73 -0.47
CA ILE A 62 -10.04 4.16 -0.34
C ILE A 62 -9.31 4.19 -1.68
N LEU A 63 -9.57 3.24 -2.57
CA LEU A 63 -8.91 3.21 -3.88
C LEU A 63 -9.17 4.50 -4.66
N GLY A 64 -8.12 5.07 -5.23
CA GLY A 64 -8.12 6.34 -5.97
C GLY A 64 -8.09 7.61 -5.09
N LYS A 65 -8.23 7.48 -3.76
CA LYS A 65 -8.14 8.61 -2.81
C LYS A 65 -6.70 8.95 -2.48
N PHE A 66 -6.50 10.15 -1.95
CA PHE A 66 -5.22 10.55 -1.35
C PHE A 66 -5.09 9.96 0.06
N PRO A 67 -3.86 9.63 0.53
CA PRO A 67 -3.59 9.22 1.92
C PRO A 67 -4.12 10.18 2.98
N ASP A 68 -4.40 11.43 2.61
CA ASP A 68 -5.04 12.42 3.46
C ASP A 68 -6.40 12.00 4.03
N VAL A 69 -7.08 11.03 3.40
CA VAL A 69 -8.36 10.48 3.88
C VAL A 69 -8.30 9.88 5.28
N VAL A 70 -7.13 9.43 5.73
CA VAL A 70 -6.91 8.88 7.08
C VAL A 70 -6.20 9.85 8.02
N ARG A 71 -5.92 11.09 7.60
CA ARG A 71 -5.22 12.06 8.46
C ARG A 71 -6.17 12.64 9.48
N SER A 72 -5.69 12.83 10.71
CA SER A 72 -6.42 13.66 11.67
C SER A 72 -6.43 15.11 11.17
N PRO A 73 -7.51 15.89 11.38
CA PRO A 73 -7.52 17.34 11.15
C PRO A 73 -6.44 18.10 11.92
N SER A 74 -5.90 17.50 12.99
CA SER A 74 -4.78 18.06 13.76
C SER A 74 -3.42 17.86 13.08
N THR A 75 -3.34 16.99 12.06
CA THR A 75 -2.14 16.82 11.24
C THR A 75 -2.08 17.92 10.19
N SER A 76 -0.99 18.68 10.16
CA SER A 76 -0.90 19.85 9.29
C SER A 76 -0.86 19.47 7.79
N PRO A 77 -1.51 20.24 6.91
CA PRO A 77 -1.40 20.06 5.47
C PRO A 77 0.04 20.11 4.96
N GLU A 78 0.90 20.92 5.60
CA GLU A 78 2.32 21.02 5.28
C GLU A 78 3.04 19.70 5.52
N LEU A 79 2.69 18.98 6.59
CA LEU A 79 3.27 17.66 6.89
C LEU A 79 2.84 16.63 5.84
N SER A 80 1.56 16.62 5.43
CA SER A 80 1.10 15.76 4.33
C SER A 80 1.87 16.01 3.04
N ARG A 81 2.08 17.28 2.67
CA ARG A 81 2.87 17.66 1.48
C ARG A 81 4.32 17.19 1.60
N GLN A 82 4.95 17.40 2.75
CA GLN A 82 6.33 16.94 3.00
C GLN A 82 6.45 15.42 2.87
N ILE A 83 5.50 14.67 3.42
CA ILE A 83 5.48 13.21 3.32
C ILE A 83 5.49 12.80 1.85
N PHE A 84 4.57 13.32 1.04
CA PHE A 84 4.51 12.99 -0.39
C PHE A 84 5.81 13.34 -1.13
N GLU A 85 6.31 14.57 -0.96
CA GLU A 85 7.55 15.02 -1.63
C GLU A 85 8.76 14.16 -1.26
N HIS A 86 8.86 13.75 0.00
CA HIS A 86 9.93 12.89 0.47
C HIS A 86 9.76 11.44 0.01
N SER A 87 8.55 10.89 0.02
CA SER A 87 8.22 9.56 -0.52
C SER A 87 8.64 9.40 -1.97
N CYS A 88 8.44 10.43 -2.82
CA CYS A 88 8.84 10.40 -4.23
C CYS A 88 10.36 10.46 -4.47
N ARG A 89 11.16 10.81 -3.46
CA ARG A 89 12.62 11.00 -3.61
C ARG A 89 13.42 9.94 -2.86
N ARG A 90 13.35 9.98 -1.53
CA ARG A 90 14.22 9.20 -0.62
C ARG A 90 13.45 8.38 0.42
N GLY A 91 12.12 8.44 0.39
CA GLY A 91 11.28 7.98 1.49
C GLY A 91 11.12 9.02 2.59
N TRP A 92 10.23 8.72 3.52
CA TRP A 92 9.88 9.53 4.68
C TRP A 92 9.62 8.60 5.86
N ALA A 93 10.02 8.99 7.07
CA ALA A 93 9.72 8.23 8.28
C ALA A 93 9.45 9.20 9.45
N GLY A 94 8.46 8.90 10.28
CA GLY A 94 8.13 9.71 11.44
C GLY A 94 6.74 9.43 12.01
N GLU A 95 6.44 10.10 13.12
CA GLU A 95 5.14 10.04 13.79
C GLU A 95 4.18 11.11 13.27
N LEU A 96 2.89 10.78 13.26
CA LEU A 96 1.80 11.64 12.84
C LEU A 96 0.50 11.16 13.50
N LEU A 97 -0.53 12.00 13.47
CA LEU A 97 -1.85 11.64 13.96
C LEU A 97 -2.77 11.28 12.80
N ASN A 98 -3.30 10.07 12.83
CA ASN A 98 -4.31 9.62 11.89
C ASN A 98 -5.66 9.46 12.58
N ARG A 99 -6.71 9.40 11.77
CA ARG A 99 -8.11 9.31 12.18
C ARG A 99 -8.78 8.16 11.45
N THR A 100 -9.44 7.30 12.21
CA THR A 100 -10.33 6.28 11.64
C THR A 100 -11.62 6.91 11.11
N LYS A 101 -12.37 6.19 10.28
CA LYS A 101 -13.63 6.64 9.70
C LYS A 101 -14.67 7.07 10.74
N ASP A 102 -14.66 6.47 11.93
CA ASP A 102 -15.57 6.80 13.03
C ASP A 102 -15.16 8.04 13.84
N GLY A 103 -13.99 8.62 13.55
CA GLY A 103 -13.49 9.83 14.19
C GLY A 103 -12.45 9.61 15.29
N ARG A 104 -12.11 8.36 15.64
CA ARG A 104 -11.04 8.09 16.62
C ARG A 104 -9.66 8.45 16.07
N ASP A 105 -9.00 9.36 16.76
CA ASP A 105 -7.59 9.73 16.52
C ASP A 105 -6.64 8.75 17.20
N PHE A 106 -5.53 8.45 16.53
CA PHE A 106 -4.45 7.63 17.08
C PHE A 106 -3.11 7.94 16.42
N PRO A 107 -2.00 7.86 17.18
CA PRO A 107 -0.67 8.06 16.63
C PRO A 107 -0.29 6.89 15.74
N VAL A 108 0.39 7.18 14.64
CA VAL A 108 1.01 6.18 13.79
C VAL A 108 2.45 6.58 13.49
N PHE A 109 3.33 5.58 13.43
CA PHE A 109 4.63 5.73 12.81
C PHE A 109 4.50 5.35 11.34
N LEU A 110 4.59 6.31 10.43
CA LEU A 110 4.56 6.05 8.99
C LEU A 110 6.00 5.96 8.48
N SER A 111 6.26 4.94 7.67
CA SER A 111 7.46 4.84 6.84
C SER A 111 7.03 4.68 5.39
N THR A 112 7.71 5.38 4.49
CA THR A 112 7.42 5.33 3.05
C THR A 112 8.69 5.06 2.28
N SER A 113 8.56 4.30 1.20
CA SER A 113 9.63 4.04 0.24
C SER A 113 9.05 4.05 -1.17
N GLN A 114 9.90 4.39 -2.15
CA GLN A 114 9.53 4.28 -3.54
C GLN A 114 9.70 2.83 -3.99
N ILE A 115 8.64 2.24 -4.54
CA ILE A 115 8.68 0.94 -5.21
C ILE A 115 8.98 1.20 -6.70
N ARG A 116 9.97 0.50 -7.26
CA ARG A 116 10.40 0.61 -8.66
C ARG A 116 10.13 -0.67 -9.42
#